data_AF-A0A9D1IAN2-F1
#
_entry.id   AF-A0A9D1IAN2-F1
#
_cell.length_a   1.000
_cell.length_b   1.000
_cell.length_c   1.000
_cell.angle_alpha   90.00
_cell.angle_beta   90.00
_cell.angle_gamma   90.00
#
_symmetry.space_group_name_H-M   'P 1'
#
loop_
_entity.id
_entity.type
_entity.pdbx_description
1 polymer ?
#
loop_
_entity_poly.entity_id
_entity_poly.type
_entity_poly.pdbx_seq_one_letter_code
_entity_poly.pdbx_strand_id
1 'polypeptide(L)'
;MNLDKEKFIKDYKRKMISLYRESVEDVGDTLKYLALGSLLMDYMAGAWHDTDVKYETEKRKQVFYFSMEFLIGRLMDAALINLGIKTVVEEGLRELGTELSRLEEIEPD
;
A
#
# COMPACT_ATOMS: atom_id res chain seq x y z
N MET A 1 -7.62 -10.18 1.76
CA MET A 1 -6.41 -10.60 2.50
C MET A 1 -6.77 -10.71 3.98
N ASN A 2 -6.25 -11.70 4.72
CA ASN A 2 -6.42 -11.72 6.18
C ASN A 2 -5.12 -11.24 6.83
N LEU A 3 -5.10 -9.99 7.26
CA LEU A 3 -3.96 -9.31 7.89
C LEU A 3 -4.38 -8.90 9.29
N ASP A 4 -3.65 -9.37 10.30
CA ASP A 4 -3.78 -8.88 11.66
C ASP A 4 -2.85 -7.69 11.92
N LYS A 5 -3.16 -6.93 12.97
CA LYS A 5 -2.46 -5.70 13.34
C LYS A 5 -1.01 -5.95 13.68
N GLU A 6 -0.72 -7.01 14.44
CA GLU A 6 0.63 -7.37 14.88
C GLU A 6 1.53 -7.69 13.68
N LYS A 7 0.99 -8.42 12.70
CA LYS A 7 1.68 -8.72 11.44
C LYS A 7 1.90 -7.45 10.63
N PHE A 8 0.91 -6.58 10.50
CA PHE A 8 1.09 -5.29 9.83
C PHE A 8 2.22 -4.48 10.47
N ILE A 9 2.21 -4.28 11.79
CA ILE A 9 3.25 -3.54 12.52
C ILE A 9 4.63 -4.15 12.24
N LYS A 10 4.75 -5.48 12.32
CA LYS A 10 6.01 -6.18 12.05
C LYS A 10 6.48 -5.99 10.61
N ASP A 11 5.59 -6.16 9.65
CA ASP A 11 5.91 -6.01 8.22
C ASP A 11 6.29 -4.56 7.90
N TYR A 12 5.60 -3.58 8.48
CA TYR A 12 5.86 -2.16 8.32
C TYR A 12 7.21 -1.74 8.91
N LYS A 13 7.54 -2.17 10.13
CA LYS A 13 8.86 -1.97 10.73
C LYS A 13 9.97 -2.60 9.89
N ARG A 14 9.75 -3.84 9.42
CA ARG A 14 10.71 -4.52 8.53
C ARG A 14 10.89 -3.75 7.22
N LYS A 15 9.80 -3.26 6.62
CA LYS A 15 9.84 -2.48 5.38
C LYS A 15 10.63 -1.18 5.59
N MET A 16 10.40 -0.48 6.70
CA MET A 16 11.15 0.74 7.06
C MET A 16 12.66 0.49 7.11
N ILE A 17 13.08 -0.53 7.84
CA ILE A 17 14.49 -0.92 7.95
C ILE A 17 15.04 -1.37 6.59
N SER A 18 14.26 -2.10 5.80
CA SER A 18 14.69 -2.60 4.49
C SER A 18 14.91 -1.47 3.47
N LEU A 19 14.07 -0.44 3.48
CA LEU A 19 14.17 0.67 2.53
C LEU A 19 15.17 1.73 2.98
N TYR A 20 15.15 2.07 4.26
CA TYR A 20 15.82 3.27 4.78
C TYR A 20 16.84 3.00 5.89
N ARG A 21 16.87 1.77 6.44
CA ARG A 21 17.73 1.37 7.57
C ARG A 21 17.47 2.14 8.87
N GLU A 22 16.29 2.74 8.97
CA GLU A 22 15.84 3.52 10.13
C GLU A 22 14.67 2.82 10.83
N SER A 23 14.42 3.17 12.09
CA SER A 23 13.22 2.77 12.84
C SER A 23 12.04 3.67 12.47
N VAL A 24 10.81 3.17 12.60
CA VAL A 24 9.60 3.97 12.30
C VAL A 24 9.48 5.18 13.23
N GLU A 25 9.96 5.03 14.46
CA GLU A 25 9.93 6.03 15.52
C GLU A 25 10.88 7.21 15.26
N ASP A 26 11.94 7.00 14.47
CA ASP A 26 13.03 7.96 14.28
C ASP A 26 12.91 8.77 12.97
N VAL A 27 11.92 8.46 12.13
CA VAL A 27 11.75 9.06 10.81
C VAL A 27 10.56 10.02 10.71
N GLY A 28 10.67 10.98 9.79
CA GLY A 28 9.58 11.89 9.43
C GLY A 28 8.47 11.23 8.61
N ASP A 29 7.32 11.89 8.56
CA ASP A 29 6.09 11.36 7.96
C ASP A 29 6.24 11.02 6.46
N THR A 30 7.08 11.73 5.72
CA THR A 30 7.34 11.42 4.30
C THR A 30 7.91 10.01 4.12
N LEU A 31 8.89 9.59 4.94
CA LEU A 31 9.45 8.24 4.85
C LEU A 31 8.43 7.20 5.31
N LYS A 32 7.61 7.53 6.32
CA LYS A 32 6.48 6.70 6.76
C LYS A 32 5.47 6.46 5.66
N TYR A 33 5.07 7.52 4.95
CA TYR A 33 4.18 7.46 3.81
C TYR A 33 4.76 6.59 2.68
N LEU A 34 6.01 6.83 2.28
CA LEU A 34 6.65 6.07 1.20
C LEU A 34 6.83 4.59 1.58
N ALA A 35 7.21 4.30 2.82
CA ALA A 35 7.31 2.93 3.33
C ALA A 35 5.95 2.22 3.32
N LEU A 36 4.88 2.94 3.69
CA LEU A 36 3.52 2.38 3.72
C LEU A 36 3.07 2.05 2.29
N GLY A 37 3.20 3.00 1.37
CA GLY A 37 2.89 2.79 -0.05
C GLY A 37 3.65 1.59 -0.63
N SER A 38 4.96 1.48 -0.35
CA SER A 38 5.74 0.31 -0.78
C SER A 38 5.25 -1.01 -0.16
N LEU A 39 4.84 -1.01 1.11
CA LEU A 39 4.28 -2.21 1.74
C LEU A 39 2.93 -2.62 1.14
N LEU A 40 2.06 -1.65 0.80
CA LEU A 40 0.80 -1.94 0.12
C LEU A 40 1.02 -2.57 -1.25
N MET A 41 2.02 -2.08 -1.99
CA MET A 41 2.42 -2.68 -3.27
C MET A 41 2.90 -4.14 -3.09
N ASP A 42 3.66 -4.45 -2.05
CA ASP A 42 4.05 -5.84 -1.74
C ASP A 42 2.82 -6.73 -1.48
N TYR A 43 1.83 -6.23 -0.73
CA TYR A 43 0.60 -6.97 -0.46
C TYR A 43 -0.23 -7.23 -1.71
N MET A 44 -0.18 -6.33 -2.69
CA MET A 44 -0.88 -6.48 -3.98
C MET A 44 -0.12 -7.32 -5.01
N ALA A 45 1.22 -7.41 -4.90
CA ALA A 45 2.09 -7.98 -5.93
C ALA A 45 1.71 -9.42 -6.33
N GLY A 46 1.33 -10.26 -5.35
CA GLY A 46 0.91 -11.64 -5.63
C GLY A 46 -0.37 -11.71 -6.47
N ALA A 47 -1.41 -10.97 -6.08
CA ALA A 47 -2.68 -10.95 -6.81
C ALA A 47 -2.54 -10.33 -8.22
N TRP A 48 -1.65 -9.34 -8.35
CA TRP A 48 -1.31 -8.77 -9.65
C TRP A 48 -0.64 -9.83 -10.53
N HIS A 49 0.38 -10.51 -10.03
CA HIS A 49 1.06 -11.58 -10.75
C HIS A 49 0.10 -12.70 -11.19
N ASP A 50 -0.78 -13.15 -10.30
CA ASP A 50 -1.77 -14.19 -10.62
C ASP A 50 -2.73 -13.74 -11.75
N THR A 51 -3.09 -12.46 -11.76
CA THR A 51 -3.94 -11.88 -12.80
C THR A 51 -3.22 -11.85 -14.16
N ASP A 52 -1.94 -11.47 -14.17
CA ASP A 52 -1.12 -11.46 -15.39
C ASP A 52 -0.97 -12.87 -15.96
N VAL A 53 -0.61 -13.86 -15.12
CA VAL A 53 -0.49 -15.27 -15.50
C VAL A 53 -1.81 -15.80 -16.06
N LYS A 54 -2.94 -15.43 -15.45
CA LYS A 54 -4.27 -15.82 -15.93
C LYS A 54 -4.57 -15.24 -17.32
N TYR A 55 -4.25 -13.97 -17.56
CA TYR A 55 -4.45 -13.35 -18.87
C TYR A 55 -3.58 -14.00 -19.95
N GLU A 56 -2.31 -14.32 -19.65
CA GLU A 56 -1.42 -15.02 -20.59
C GLU A 56 -1.89 -16.45 -20.89
N THR A 57 -2.38 -17.16 -19.89
CA THR A 57 -2.78 -18.56 -20.00
C THR A 57 -4.13 -18.72 -20.72
N GLU A 58 -5.15 -17.94 -20.33
CA GLU A 58 -6.49 -18.08 -20.89
C GLU A 58 -6.65 -17.41 -22.26
N LYS A 59 -5.78 -16.44 -22.61
CA LYS A 59 -5.80 -15.72 -23.90
C LYS A 59 -7.18 -15.17 -24.27
N ARG A 60 -7.95 -14.73 -23.27
CA ARG A 60 -9.25 -14.09 -23.48
C ARG A 60 -9.06 -12.74 -24.19
N LYS A 61 -10.08 -12.31 -24.94
CA LYS A 61 -10.11 -10.97 -25.56
C LYS A 61 -9.84 -9.89 -24.50
N GLN A 62 -8.83 -9.06 -24.74
CA GLN A 62 -8.44 -7.95 -23.88
C GLN A 62 -9.10 -6.65 -24.34
N VAL A 63 -9.45 -5.78 -23.39
CA VAL A 63 -9.98 -4.44 -23.66
C VAL A 63 -8.88 -3.44 -23.37
N PHE A 64 -8.52 -2.65 -24.38
CA PHE A 64 -7.54 -1.57 -24.25
C PHE A 64 -8.27 -0.23 -24.22
N TYR A 65 -8.18 0.46 -23.08
CA TYR A 65 -8.83 1.75 -22.88
C TYR A 65 -7.83 2.87 -23.18
N PHE A 66 -8.09 3.62 -24.27
CA PHE A 66 -7.27 4.75 -24.68
C PHE A 66 -7.94 6.06 -24.26
N SER A 67 -7.19 6.89 -23.54
CA SER A 67 -7.62 8.23 -23.13
C SER A 67 -6.45 9.19 -23.25
N MET A 68 -6.76 10.47 -23.52
CA MET A 68 -5.75 11.54 -23.42
C MET A 68 -5.37 11.82 -21.97
N GLU A 69 -6.27 11.55 -21.03
CA GLU A 69 -6.11 11.90 -19.62
C GLU A 69 -6.64 10.79 -18.71
N PHE A 70 -5.96 10.60 -17.57
CA PHE A 70 -6.38 9.76 -16.47
C PHE A 70 -6.24 10.57 -15.17
N LEU A 71 -7.37 11.02 -14.63
CA LEU A 71 -7.42 11.75 -13.35
C LEU A 71 -7.61 10.74 -12.21
N ILE A 72 -6.52 10.12 -11.80
CA ILE A 72 -6.55 9.04 -10.80
C ILE A 72 -6.68 9.61 -9.38
N GLY A 73 -6.03 10.76 -9.12
CA GLY A 73 -5.95 11.35 -7.79
C GLY A 73 -5.19 10.47 -6.81
N ARG A 74 -5.49 10.63 -5.52
CA ARG A 74 -4.86 9.88 -4.42
C ARG A 74 -5.33 8.44 -4.39
N LEU A 75 -4.39 7.52 -4.22
CA LEU A 75 -4.60 6.08 -4.29
C LEU A 75 -4.40 5.35 -2.98
N MET A 76 -3.75 5.95 -1.97
CA MET A 76 -3.48 5.26 -0.69
C MET A 76 -4.76 4.72 -0.06
N ASP A 77 -5.78 5.58 0.10
CA ASP A 77 -7.05 5.18 0.72
C ASP A 77 -7.76 4.11 -0.10
N ALA A 78 -7.81 4.28 -1.42
CA ALA A 78 -8.40 3.31 -2.33
C ALA A 78 -7.69 1.95 -2.25
N ALA A 79 -6.36 1.93 -2.16
CA ALA A 79 -5.58 0.70 -2.00
C ALA A 79 -5.89 0.00 -0.68
N LEU A 80 -5.96 0.75 0.43
CA LEU A 80 -6.30 0.22 1.76
C LEU A 80 -7.71 -0.38 1.80
N ILE A 81 -8.68 0.29 1.18
CA ILE A 81 -10.07 -0.16 1.07
C ILE A 81 -10.17 -1.41 0.18
N ASN A 82 -9.54 -1.40 -1.00
CA ASN A 82 -9.60 -2.52 -1.95
C ASN A 82 -8.88 -3.78 -1.42
N LEU A 83 -7.84 -3.61 -0.61
CA LEU A 83 -7.20 -4.72 0.11
C LEU A 83 -8.03 -5.21 1.31
N GLY A 84 -8.98 -4.41 1.79
CA GLY A 84 -9.82 -4.69 2.96
C GLY A 84 -9.08 -4.57 4.29
N ILE A 85 -8.06 -3.71 4.38
CA ILE A 85 -7.16 -3.62 5.54
C ILE A 85 -7.08 -2.26 6.20
N LYS A 86 -7.87 -1.28 5.74
CA LYS A 86 -7.82 0.11 6.24
C LYS A 86 -7.83 0.20 7.77
N THR A 87 -8.81 -0.45 8.42
CA THR A 87 -8.95 -0.43 9.88
C THR A 87 -7.72 -1.01 10.59
N VAL A 88 -7.20 -2.13 10.10
CA VAL A 88 -6.02 -2.80 10.69
C VAL A 88 -4.77 -1.93 10.58
N VAL A 89 -4.58 -1.29 9.42
CA VAL A 89 -3.45 -0.38 9.17
C VAL A 89 -3.57 0.86 10.05
N GLU A 90 -4.76 1.46 10.13
CA GLU A 90 -5.00 2.65 10.96
C GLU A 90 -4.72 2.37 12.44
N GLU A 91 -5.23 1.25 12.98
CA GLU A 91 -4.97 0.84 14.36
C GLU A 91 -3.47 0.56 14.61
N GLY A 92 -2.80 -0.11 13.67
CA GLY A 92 -1.38 -0.42 13.80
C GLY A 92 -0.48 0.81 13.72
N LEU A 93 -0.79 1.76 12.83
CA LEU A 93 -0.07 3.04 12.77
C LEU A 93 -0.27 3.85 14.05
N ARG A 94 -1.49 3.84 14.60
CA ARG A 94 -1.80 4.54 15.86
C ARG A 94 -1.00 3.99 17.03
N GLU A 95 -0.80 2.67 17.09
CA GLU A 95 0.08 2.03 18.09
C GLU A 95 1.55 2.45 17.94
N LEU A 96 1.98 2.79 16.72
CA LEU A 96 3.29 3.36 16.41
C LEU A 96 3.34 4.90 16.52
N GLY A 97 2.31 5.52 17.10
CA GLY A 97 2.25 6.97 17.30
C GLY A 97 2.11 7.78 16.01
N THR A 98 1.57 7.17 14.94
CA THR A 98 1.36 7.81 13.64
C THR A 98 -0.12 7.76 13.25
N GLU A 99 -0.69 8.88 12.82
CA GLU A 99 -2.07 8.93 12.31
C GLU A 99 -2.07 8.68 10.79
N LEU A 100 -2.94 7.80 10.30
CA LEU A 100 -3.04 7.48 8.88
C LEU A 100 -3.36 8.72 8.03
N SER A 101 -4.26 9.59 8.51
CA SER A 101 -4.65 10.84 7.83
C SER A 101 -3.46 11.74 7.53
N ARG A 102 -2.48 11.83 8.44
CA ARG A 102 -1.25 12.62 8.23
C ARG A 102 -0.42 12.07 7.07
N LEU A 103 -0.44 10.76 6.85
CA LEU A 103 0.26 10.13 5.73
C LEU A 103 -0.51 10.33 4.42
N GLU A 104 -1.83 10.23 4.45
CA GLU A 104 -2.69 10.48 3.27
C GLU A 104 -2.62 11.93 2.77
N GLU A 105 -2.34 12.89 3.67
CA GLU A 105 -2.13 14.29 3.31
C GLU A 105 -0.80 14.55 2.57
N ILE A 106 0.17 13.64 2.66
CA ILE A 106 1.45 13.75 1.95
C ILE A 106 1.31 13.34 0.48
N GLU A 107 0.33 12.50 0.15
CA GLU A 107 0.13 12.04 -1.22
C GLU A 107 -0.17 13.23 -2.14
N PRO A 108 0.64 13.46 -3.19
CA PRO A 108 0.36 14.51 -4.16
C PRO A 108 -0.93 14.18 -4.92
N ASP A 109 -1.68 15.21 -5.29
CA ASP A 109 -2.84 15.08 -6.19
C ASP A 109 -2.42 14.76 -7.63
#